data_AF-A0A7G2SDC2-F1
#
_entry.id   AF-A0A7G2SDC2-F1
#
_cell.length_a   1.000
_cell.length_b   1.000
_cell.length_c   1.000
_cell.angle_alpha   90.00
_cell.angle_beta   90.00
_cell.angle_gamma   90.00
#
_symmetry.space_group_name_H-M   'P 1'
#
loop_
_entity.id
_entity.type
_entity.pdbx_description
1 polymer ?
#
loop_
_entity_poly.entity_id
_entity_poly.type
_entity_poly.pdbx_seq_one_letter_code
_entity_poly.pdbx_strand_id
1 'polypeptide(L)'
;MSFTTRFSDIIGDKIEDYTFHILGCGAIGSSAATQLARCGACFMNLYDMDHVSTENIGVSQYNFNDIDKPKVEALRDMIKYINPYCVTDAIHGEFKEYLPNPSSKNIIVLGFDNMSSRLEAVTIISNCGDKPVALIDGRMGAEHYQQYTLINPTLKKYLKTWYSDEDGDPEPCNAKATSYCANMSGSFIANSIRKVVTGQPFNKEISFNFPTLLLGKTKLSS
;
A
#
# COMPACT_ATOMS: atom_id res chain seq x y z
N MET A 1 4.08 15.54 -23.50
CA MET A 1 4.07 14.07 -23.70
C MET A 1 3.89 13.45 -22.32
N SER A 2 2.85 12.67 -22.09
CA SER A 2 2.61 12.05 -20.78
C SER A 2 3.75 11.07 -20.44
N PHE A 3 4.20 11.05 -19.18
CA PHE A 3 5.25 10.13 -18.73
C PHE A 3 4.79 8.67 -18.70
N THR A 4 3.48 8.41 -18.86
CA THR A 4 2.85 7.09 -18.86
C THR A 4 2.68 6.48 -20.27
N THR A 5 3.13 7.16 -21.33
CA THR A 5 2.89 6.75 -22.74
C THR A 5 3.33 5.33 -23.10
N ARG A 6 4.32 4.76 -22.39
CA ARG A 6 4.79 3.38 -22.64
C ARG A 6 3.82 2.28 -22.19
N PHE A 7 2.81 2.62 -21.40
CA PHE A 7 1.85 1.67 -20.82
C PHE A 7 0.43 2.23 -20.76
N SER A 8 0.12 3.27 -21.54
CA SER A 8 -1.21 3.88 -21.60
C SER A 8 -2.30 2.87 -21.94
N ASP A 9 -2.03 1.89 -22.80
CA ASP A 9 -3.02 0.87 -23.17
C ASP A 9 -3.25 -0.17 -22.06
N ILE A 10 -2.35 -0.23 -21.07
CA ILE A 10 -2.39 -1.21 -19.98
C ILE A 10 -3.13 -0.65 -18.76
N ILE A 11 -2.79 0.58 -18.33
CA ILE A 11 -3.40 1.23 -17.15
C ILE A 11 -4.49 2.20 -17.60
N GLY A 12 -4.20 2.98 -18.64
CA GLY A 12 -5.00 4.11 -19.10
C GLY A 12 -5.08 5.23 -18.07
N ASP A 13 -5.88 6.23 -18.39
CA ASP A 13 -6.09 7.41 -17.54
C ASP A 13 -7.07 7.10 -16.38
N LYS A 14 -7.61 5.88 -16.32
CA LYS A 14 -8.57 5.45 -15.27
C LYS A 14 -8.03 5.57 -13.86
N ILE A 15 -6.71 5.49 -13.68
CA ILE A 15 -6.08 5.61 -12.36
C ILE A 15 -6.19 7.04 -11.80
N GLU A 16 -6.41 8.03 -12.66
CA GLU A 16 -6.53 9.45 -12.30
C GLU A 16 -7.86 9.75 -11.58
N ASP A 17 -8.89 8.92 -11.79
CA ASP A 17 -10.21 8.99 -11.12
C ASP A 17 -10.18 8.53 -9.65
N TYR A 18 -9.02 8.14 -9.14
CA TYR A 18 -8.86 7.53 -7.82
C TYR A 18 -7.96 8.33 -6.89
N THR A 19 -8.37 8.41 -5.62
CA THR A 19 -7.53 8.85 -4.51
C THR A 19 -7.01 7.63 -3.74
N PHE A 20 -5.70 7.60 -3.51
CA PHE A 20 -5.03 6.50 -2.82
C PHE A 20 -4.67 6.91 -1.39
N HIS A 21 -5.11 6.14 -0.41
CA HIS A 21 -4.73 6.34 0.99
C HIS A 21 -3.69 5.28 1.37
N ILE A 22 -2.47 5.73 1.68
CA ILE A 22 -1.35 4.88 2.07
C ILE A 22 -1.21 4.95 3.58
N LEU A 23 -1.61 3.89 4.27
CA LEU A 23 -1.63 3.81 5.72
C LEU A 23 -0.41 3.01 6.20
N GLY A 24 0.58 3.71 6.75
CA GLY A 24 1.92 3.21 7.02
C GLY A 24 2.82 3.45 5.80
N CYS A 25 3.84 4.29 5.97
CA CYS A 25 4.82 4.71 4.97
C CYS A 25 6.18 4.00 5.18
N GLY A 26 6.19 2.80 5.75
CA GLY A 26 7.38 1.95 5.84
C GLY A 26 7.72 1.26 4.51
N ALA A 27 8.28 0.05 4.60
CA ALA A 27 8.75 -0.72 3.44
C ALA A 27 7.68 -0.93 2.35
N ILE A 28 6.50 -1.42 2.75
CA ILE A 28 5.39 -1.72 1.84
C ILE A 28 4.76 -0.43 1.30
N GLY A 29 4.41 0.49 2.20
CA GLY A 29 3.72 1.72 1.83
C GLY A 29 4.53 2.64 0.94
N SER A 30 5.81 2.88 1.25
CA SER A 30 6.68 3.71 0.41
C SER A 30 6.89 3.11 -0.98
N SER A 31 7.07 1.78 -1.07
CA SER A 31 7.17 1.05 -2.33
C SER A 31 5.87 1.13 -3.15
N ALA A 32 4.71 0.91 -2.52
CA ALA A 32 3.42 1.02 -3.19
C ALA A 32 3.13 2.45 -3.69
N ALA A 33 3.38 3.46 -2.85
CA ALA A 33 3.15 4.86 -3.17
C ALA A 33 4.01 5.34 -4.35
N THR A 34 5.30 5.01 -4.34
CA THR A 34 6.20 5.37 -5.45
C THR A 34 5.82 4.65 -6.75
N GLN A 35 5.41 3.38 -6.69
CA GLN A 35 4.92 2.67 -7.88
C GLN A 35 3.61 3.26 -8.41
N LEU A 36 2.67 3.63 -7.53
CA LEU A 36 1.43 4.30 -7.94
C LEU A 36 1.67 5.67 -8.55
N ALA A 37 2.62 6.45 -8.01
CA ALA A 37 3.04 7.71 -8.61
C ALA A 37 3.58 7.50 -10.04
N ARG A 38 4.40 6.46 -10.25
CA ARG A 38 4.88 6.06 -11.59
C ARG A 38 3.75 5.61 -12.51
N CYS A 39 2.70 5.00 -11.98
CA CYS A 39 1.54 4.57 -12.74
C CYS A 39 0.61 5.71 -13.14
N GLY A 40 0.83 6.95 -12.66
CA GLY A 40 -0.01 8.11 -12.99
C GLY A 40 -1.04 8.48 -11.93
N ALA A 41 -0.90 8.00 -10.69
CA ALA A 41 -1.78 8.43 -9.60
C ALA A 41 -1.73 9.95 -9.40
N CYS A 42 -2.90 10.61 -9.38
CA CYS A 42 -3.02 12.07 -9.25
C CYS A 42 -3.29 12.53 -7.81
N PHE A 43 -3.88 11.69 -6.96
CA PHE A 43 -4.25 12.07 -5.59
C PHE A 43 -3.81 11.02 -4.60
N MET A 44 -3.07 11.43 -3.56
CA MET A 44 -2.58 10.52 -2.54
C MET A 44 -2.60 11.15 -1.15
N ASN A 45 -3.05 10.38 -0.16
CA ASN A 45 -2.99 10.73 1.26
C ASN A 45 -2.04 9.77 1.96
N LEU A 46 -1.00 10.29 2.59
CA LEU A 46 0.02 9.51 3.28
C LEU A 46 -0.18 9.64 4.79
N TYR A 47 -0.26 8.51 5.49
CA TYR A 47 -0.42 8.45 6.93
C TYR A 47 0.72 7.64 7.55
N ASP A 48 1.47 8.27 8.44
CA ASP A 48 2.49 7.63 9.26
C ASP A 48 2.83 8.58 10.42
N MET A 49 3.18 8.06 11.58
CA MET A 49 3.56 8.85 12.75
C MET A 49 5.08 8.92 12.94
N ASP A 50 5.84 8.08 12.25
CA ASP A 50 7.27 7.93 12.45
C ASP A 50 8.08 8.91 11.61
N HIS A 51 9.34 9.07 12.02
CA HIS A 51 10.39 9.67 11.22
C HIS A 51 11.20 8.57 10.52
N VAL A 52 11.89 8.93 9.43
CA VAL A 52 12.82 8.05 8.75
C VAL A 52 14.02 7.80 9.66
N SER A 53 14.33 6.54 9.91
CA SER A 53 15.50 6.09 10.67
C SER A 53 16.47 5.30 9.79
N THR A 54 17.68 5.04 10.30
CA THR A 54 18.75 4.39 9.53
C THR A 54 18.36 2.98 9.06
N GLU A 55 17.62 2.23 9.89
CA GLU A 55 17.12 0.90 9.54
C GLU A 55 16.13 0.92 8.36
N ASN A 56 15.54 2.07 8.03
CA ASN A 56 14.65 2.17 6.88
C ASN A 56 15.40 2.28 5.55
N ILE A 57 16.66 2.73 5.54
CA ILE A 57 17.41 3.00 4.31
C ILE A 57 17.62 1.74 3.46
N GLY A 58 17.81 0.58 4.12
CA GLY A 58 18.04 -0.69 3.42
C GLY A 58 16.78 -1.39 2.92
N VAL A 59 15.58 -0.89 3.26
CA VAL A 59 14.32 -1.65 3.07
C VAL A 59 13.21 -0.79 2.46
N SER A 60 13.10 0.47 2.86
CA SER A 60 12.11 1.42 2.34
C SER A 60 12.70 2.24 1.20
N GLN A 61 11.89 3.11 0.57
CA GLN A 61 12.37 3.95 -0.55
C GLN A 61 13.24 5.15 -0.12
N TYR A 62 13.47 5.33 1.18
CA TYR A 62 14.21 6.45 1.75
C TYR A 62 15.71 6.39 1.48
N ASN A 63 16.37 7.55 1.46
CA ASN A 63 17.83 7.64 1.39
C ASN A 63 18.41 8.39 2.60
N PHE A 64 19.73 8.45 2.70
CA PHE A 64 20.42 9.07 3.85
C PHE A 64 20.06 10.55 4.07
N ASN A 65 19.62 11.28 3.04
CA ASN A 65 19.20 12.67 3.19
C ASN A 65 17.80 12.81 3.80
N ASP A 66 17.08 11.70 4.01
CA ASP A 66 15.73 11.71 4.57
C ASP A 66 15.69 11.36 6.04
N ILE A 67 16.82 10.93 6.63
CA ILE A 67 16.93 10.63 8.06
C ILE A 67 16.41 11.81 8.89
N ASP A 68 15.67 11.50 9.95
CA ASP A 68 14.99 12.43 10.87
C ASP A 68 13.84 13.24 10.25
N LYS A 69 13.52 13.09 8.96
CA LYS A 69 12.29 13.68 8.40
C LYS A 69 11.08 12.81 8.73
N PRO A 70 9.89 13.39 8.91
CA PRO A 70 8.66 12.61 8.95
C PRO A 70 8.54 11.73 7.69
N LYS A 71 8.23 10.44 7.86
CA LYS A 71 8.15 9.49 6.73
C LYS A 71 7.19 9.98 5.65
N VAL A 72 6.05 10.53 6.05
CA VAL A 72 5.05 11.09 5.13
C VAL A 72 5.59 12.26 4.30
N GLU A 73 6.45 13.11 4.86
CA GLU A 73 7.01 14.25 4.12
C GLU A 73 8.11 13.80 3.16
N ALA A 74 9.01 12.92 3.62
CA ALA A 74 10.04 12.34 2.77
C ALA A 74 9.43 11.61 1.57
N LEU A 75 8.38 10.80 1.80
CA LEU A 75 7.69 10.07 0.75
C LEU A 75 6.93 11.00 -0.20
N ARG A 76 6.26 12.04 0.32
CA ARG A 76 5.60 13.07 -0.50
C ARG A 76 6.60 13.73 -1.45
N ASP A 77 7.79 14.09 -0.94
CA ASP A 77 8.81 14.75 -1.76
C ASP A 77 9.29 13.81 -2.87
N MET A 78 9.51 12.52 -2.58
CA MET A 78 9.81 11.51 -3.61
C MET A 78 8.72 11.38 -4.66
N ILE A 79 7.46 11.33 -4.25
CA ILE A 79 6.32 11.27 -5.16
C ILE A 79 6.32 12.49 -6.09
N LYS A 80 6.55 13.70 -5.56
CA LYS A 80 6.63 14.93 -6.37
C LYS A 80 7.77 14.89 -7.41
N TYR A 81 8.91 14.29 -7.07
CA TYR A 81 10.00 14.11 -8.04
C TYR A 81 9.67 13.07 -9.13
N ILE A 82 8.84 12.08 -8.81
CA ILE A 82 8.39 11.04 -9.75
C ILE A 82 7.27 11.56 -10.65
N ASN A 83 6.24 12.14 -10.05
CA ASN A 83 5.03 12.66 -10.68
C ASN A 83 4.69 14.03 -10.05
N PRO A 84 5.15 15.15 -10.64
CA PRO A 84 4.91 16.49 -10.10
C PRO A 84 3.42 16.91 -10.17
N TYR A 85 2.58 16.16 -10.88
CA TYR A 85 1.14 16.40 -10.97
C TYR A 85 0.35 15.69 -9.87
N CYS A 86 0.99 14.82 -9.08
CA CYS A 86 0.34 14.16 -7.95
C CYS A 86 0.17 15.15 -6.79
N VAL A 87 -1.08 15.46 -6.46
CA VAL A 87 -1.44 16.16 -5.23
C VAL A 87 -1.32 15.15 -4.09
N THR A 88 -0.38 15.39 -3.18
CA THR A 88 -0.07 14.47 -2.10
C THR A 88 -0.10 15.18 -0.75
N ASP A 89 -1.04 14.77 0.10
CA ASP A 89 -1.16 15.24 1.47
C ASP A 89 -0.36 14.33 2.41
N ALA A 90 0.48 14.95 3.24
CA ALA A 90 1.31 14.29 4.23
C ALA A 90 0.69 14.49 5.62
N ILE A 91 0.15 13.43 6.20
CA ILE A 91 -0.58 13.47 7.47
C ILE A 91 0.29 12.77 8.52
N HIS A 92 1.11 13.57 9.20
CA HIS A 92 2.05 13.09 10.21
C HIS A 92 1.34 12.88 11.55
N GLY A 93 1.15 11.63 11.92
CA GLY A 93 0.48 11.25 13.17
C GLY A 93 -0.23 9.91 13.08
N GLU A 94 -0.83 9.51 14.21
CA GLU A 94 -1.66 8.31 14.29
C GLU A 94 -2.87 8.41 13.34
N PHE A 95 -3.24 7.29 12.71
CA PHE A 95 -4.42 7.24 11.86
C PHE A 95 -5.69 7.22 12.72
N LYS A 96 -6.30 8.40 12.91
CA LYS A 96 -7.50 8.58 13.74
C LYS A 96 -8.78 8.74 12.94
N GLU A 97 -8.66 9.17 11.68
CA GLU A 97 -9.80 9.49 10.84
C GLU A 97 -9.50 9.13 9.39
N TYR A 98 -10.52 8.58 8.73
CA TYR A 98 -10.54 8.37 7.29
C TYR A 98 -11.23 9.56 6.61
N LEU A 99 -10.48 10.30 5.79
CA LEU A 99 -10.94 11.49 5.07
C LEU A 99 -11.08 11.19 3.56
N PRO A 100 -12.15 10.53 3.11
CA PRO A 100 -12.34 10.20 1.70
C PRO A 100 -12.44 11.47 0.85
N ASN A 101 -11.88 11.42 -0.36
CA ASN A 101 -12.13 12.47 -1.35
C ASN A 101 -13.51 12.23 -1.98
N PRO A 102 -14.49 13.14 -1.79
CA PRO A 102 -15.86 12.94 -2.27
C PRO A 102 -15.99 13.08 -3.80
N SER A 103 -14.98 13.64 -4.47
CA SER A 103 -14.97 13.86 -5.92
C SER A 103 -14.28 12.74 -6.70
N SER A 104 -13.79 11.70 -6.01
CA SER A 104 -13.04 10.60 -6.64
C SER A 104 -13.35 9.27 -5.95
N LYS A 105 -12.96 8.16 -6.58
CA LYS A 105 -13.07 6.84 -5.94
C LYS A 105 -11.88 6.62 -5.01
N ASN A 106 -12.12 6.14 -3.82
CA ASN A 106 -11.05 5.96 -2.83
C ASN A 106 -10.56 4.50 -2.80
N ILE A 107 -9.24 4.29 -2.75
CA ILE A 107 -8.60 2.99 -2.53
C ILE A 107 -7.65 3.09 -1.35
N ILE A 108 -7.70 2.10 -0.46
CA ILE A 108 -6.84 2.00 0.72
C ILE A 108 -5.70 1.00 0.44
N VAL A 109 -4.49 1.35 0.84
CA VAL A 109 -3.34 0.45 0.95
C VAL A 109 -2.90 0.40 2.41
N LEU A 110 -2.99 -0.77 3.05
CA LEU A 110 -2.47 -1.00 4.39
C LEU A 110 -1.02 -1.48 4.29
N GLY A 111 -0.12 -0.66 4.84
CA GLY A 111 1.32 -0.88 4.91
C GLY A 111 1.90 -0.74 6.32
N PHE A 112 1.06 -0.78 7.37
CA PHE A 112 1.50 -0.84 8.77
C PHE A 112 2.32 -2.11 9.08
N ASP A 113 3.17 -2.05 10.08
CA ASP A 113 4.08 -3.15 10.46
C ASP A 113 3.50 -4.14 11.48
N ASN A 114 2.36 -3.81 12.09
CA ASN A 114 1.72 -4.63 13.12
C ASN A 114 0.22 -4.87 12.82
N MET A 115 -0.32 -5.99 13.31
CA MET A 115 -1.68 -6.41 12.99
C MET A 115 -2.77 -5.62 13.75
N SER A 116 -2.45 -5.06 14.92
CA SER A 116 -3.40 -4.26 15.70
C SER A 116 -3.74 -2.93 15.01
N SER A 117 -2.73 -2.19 14.54
CA SER A 117 -2.91 -0.93 13.80
C SER A 117 -3.71 -1.12 12.51
N ARG A 118 -3.53 -2.27 11.84
CA ARG A 118 -4.33 -2.63 10.65
C ARG A 118 -5.80 -2.82 11.01
N LEU A 119 -6.11 -3.52 12.11
CA LEU A 119 -7.49 -3.72 12.56
C LEU A 119 -8.16 -2.42 12.97
N GLU A 120 -7.44 -1.56 13.70
CA GLU A 120 -7.92 -0.24 14.12
C GLU A 120 -8.28 0.61 12.90
N ALA A 121 -7.37 0.71 11.93
CA ALA A 121 -7.61 1.46 10.70
C ALA A 121 -8.82 0.95 9.92
N VAL A 122 -8.96 -0.37 9.76
CA VAL A 122 -10.12 -0.95 9.07
C VAL A 122 -11.41 -0.69 9.85
N THR A 123 -11.36 -0.64 11.18
CA THR A 123 -12.51 -0.30 12.01
C THR A 123 -12.94 1.14 11.78
N ILE A 124 -12.00 2.10 11.79
CA ILE A 124 -12.25 3.52 11.47
C ILE A 124 -12.87 3.66 10.07
N ILE A 125 -12.26 3.06 9.05
CA ILE A 125 -12.77 3.07 7.66
C ILE A 125 -14.16 2.42 7.57
N SER A 126 -14.39 1.34 8.32
CA SER A 126 -15.68 0.62 8.36
C SER A 126 -16.78 1.39 9.08
N ASN A 127 -16.47 2.44 9.82
CA ASN A 127 -17.45 3.32 10.46
C ASN A 127 -17.75 4.60 9.65
N CYS A 128 -16.93 4.95 8.65
CA CYS A 128 -17.18 6.12 7.79
C CYS A 128 -18.38 5.91 6.84
N GLY A 129 -19.17 6.94 6.56
CA GLY A 129 -20.32 6.82 5.65
C GLY A 129 -19.93 6.51 4.21
N ASP A 130 -18.87 7.16 3.72
CA ASP A 130 -18.32 6.94 2.39
C ASP A 130 -17.26 5.83 2.44
N LYS A 131 -17.39 4.84 1.56
CA LYS A 131 -16.60 3.60 1.59
C LYS A 131 -15.61 3.56 0.44
N PRO A 132 -14.36 3.13 0.69
CA PRO A 132 -13.42 2.91 -0.40
C PRO A 132 -13.93 1.79 -1.32
N VAL A 133 -13.60 1.88 -2.60
CA VAL A 133 -13.94 0.85 -3.60
C VAL A 133 -13.16 -0.44 -3.31
N ALA A 134 -11.91 -0.30 -2.88
CA ALA A 134 -11.05 -1.42 -2.54
C ALA A 134 -10.12 -1.10 -1.37
N LEU A 135 -9.73 -2.16 -0.67
CA LEU A 135 -8.66 -2.15 0.32
C LEU A 135 -7.66 -3.25 -0.03
N ILE A 136 -6.39 -2.88 -0.12
CA ILE A 136 -5.26 -3.78 -0.35
C ILE A 136 -4.47 -3.87 0.94
N ASP A 137 -4.41 -5.07 1.52
CA ASP A 137 -3.69 -5.35 2.77
C ASP A 137 -2.41 -6.12 2.45
N GLY A 138 -1.26 -5.41 2.42
CA GLY A 138 0.05 -6.01 2.13
C GLY A 138 0.78 -6.35 3.43
N ARG A 139 1.16 -7.61 3.61
CA ARG A 139 1.88 -8.14 4.78
C ARG A 139 3.21 -8.71 4.33
N MET A 140 4.25 -8.51 5.12
CA MET A 140 5.59 -8.93 4.73
C MET A 140 6.34 -9.46 5.94
N GLY A 141 6.87 -10.67 5.77
CA GLY A 141 8.01 -11.21 6.49
C GLY A 141 9.27 -11.10 5.63
N ALA A 142 10.45 -11.36 6.20
CA ALA A 142 11.78 -11.12 5.61
C ALA A 142 11.83 -11.31 4.08
N GLU A 143 11.35 -12.47 3.65
CA GLU A 143 11.35 -12.93 2.27
C GLU A 143 10.00 -13.52 1.83
N HIS A 144 8.94 -13.27 2.60
CA HIS A 144 7.59 -13.74 2.31
C HIS A 144 6.64 -12.55 2.25
N TYR A 145 5.99 -12.37 1.11
CA TYR A 145 4.94 -11.38 0.94
C TYR A 145 3.57 -12.04 0.87
N GLN A 146 2.60 -11.49 1.59
CA GLN A 146 1.18 -11.84 1.50
C GLN A 146 0.36 -10.59 1.17
N GLN A 147 -0.70 -10.75 0.39
CA GLN A 147 -1.59 -9.65 0.01
C GLN A 147 -3.04 -10.11 0.01
N TYR A 148 -3.91 -9.30 0.60
CA TYR A 148 -5.37 -9.46 0.48
C TYR A 148 -5.97 -8.27 -0.26
N THR A 149 -6.81 -8.55 -1.26
CA THR A 149 -7.52 -7.54 -2.04
C THR A 149 -9.02 -7.66 -1.77
N LEU A 150 -9.58 -6.67 -1.06
CA LEU A 150 -10.98 -6.64 -0.65
C LEU A 150 -11.73 -5.57 -1.44
N ILE A 151 -12.75 -5.96 -2.21
CA ILE A 151 -13.69 -5.04 -2.86
C ILE A 151 -14.86 -4.73 -1.95
N ASN A 152 -15.25 -3.46 -1.89
CA ASN A 152 -16.27 -2.93 -0.98
C ASN A 152 -16.01 -3.45 0.44
N PRO A 153 -14.84 -3.12 1.03
CA PRO A 153 -14.39 -3.71 2.28
C PRO A 153 -15.37 -3.37 3.41
N THR A 154 -15.57 -4.34 4.29
CA THR A 154 -16.29 -4.18 5.55
C THR A 154 -15.47 -4.84 6.63
N LEU A 155 -15.64 -4.41 7.89
CA LEU A 155 -14.98 -5.05 9.03
C LEU A 155 -15.21 -6.57 9.03
N LYS A 156 -16.44 -7.02 8.77
CA LYS A 156 -16.77 -8.45 8.65
C LYS A 156 -16.00 -9.19 7.54
N LYS A 157 -15.75 -8.54 6.39
CA LYS A 157 -14.93 -9.14 5.31
C LYS A 157 -13.46 -9.21 5.73
N TYR A 158 -12.96 -8.15 6.36
CA TYR A 158 -11.56 -8.05 6.78
C TYR A 158 -11.20 -9.04 7.90
N LEU A 159 -12.09 -9.23 8.88
CA LEU A 159 -11.90 -10.18 9.96
C LEU A 159 -11.74 -11.63 9.50
N LYS A 160 -12.11 -11.97 8.25
CA LYS A 160 -11.87 -13.31 7.68
C LYS A 160 -10.42 -13.58 7.30
N THR A 161 -9.62 -12.53 7.14
CA THR A 161 -8.21 -12.57 6.74
C THR A 161 -7.29 -12.05 7.82
N TRP A 162 -7.84 -11.50 8.90
CA TRP A 162 -7.07 -10.94 10.02
C TRP A 162 -6.68 -12.06 11.00
N TYR A 163 -5.46 -11.96 11.55
CA TYR A 163 -4.94 -12.77 12.63
C TYR A 163 -4.10 -11.87 13.55
N SER A 164 -3.94 -12.26 14.81
CA SER A 164 -3.11 -11.51 15.77
C SER A 164 -1.62 -11.73 15.47
N ASP A 165 -0.75 -10.82 15.92
CA ASP A 165 0.70 -11.01 15.77
C ASP A 165 1.20 -12.29 16.49
N GLU A 166 0.51 -12.75 17.53
CA GLU A 166 0.81 -14.00 18.25
C GLU A 166 0.44 -15.26 17.47
N ASP A 167 -0.60 -15.17 16.62
CA ASP A 167 -1.07 -16.26 15.76
C ASP A 167 -0.34 -16.32 14.40
N GLY A 168 0.55 -15.35 14.14
CA GLY A 168 1.32 -15.26 12.90
C GLY A 168 2.45 -16.31 12.82
N ASP A 169 2.96 -16.54 11.61
CA ASP A 169 4.12 -17.42 11.42
C ASP A 169 5.32 -16.92 12.25
N PRO A 170 6.00 -17.80 13.03
CA PRO A 170 7.14 -17.43 13.85
C PRO A 170 8.37 -17.21 12.96
N GLU A 171 8.43 -16.09 12.24
CA GLU A 171 9.66 -15.66 11.61
C GLU A 171 10.65 -15.16 12.67
N PRO A 172 11.95 -15.46 12.53
CA PRO A 172 12.96 -15.01 13.50
C PRO A 172 12.96 -13.48 13.60
N CYS A 173 12.78 -12.98 14.82
CA CYS A 173 12.57 -11.58 15.24
C CYS A 173 13.52 -10.54 14.61
N ASN A 174 14.65 -10.98 14.06
CA ASN A 174 15.76 -10.15 13.63
C ASN A 174 15.73 -9.79 12.13
N ALA A 175 14.97 -10.52 11.31
CA ALA A 175 14.83 -10.28 9.88
C ALA A 175 13.37 -9.98 9.55
N LYS A 176 12.96 -8.71 9.68
CA LYS A 176 11.56 -8.33 9.43
C LYS A 176 11.26 -7.99 7.97
N ALA A 177 12.29 -7.69 7.17
CA ALA A 177 12.13 -7.23 5.80
C ALA A 177 13.44 -7.25 5.00
N THR A 178 13.33 -7.39 3.68
CA THR A 178 14.42 -7.21 2.71
C THR A 178 14.04 -6.20 1.63
N SER A 179 15.03 -5.52 1.05
CA SER A 179 14.80 -4.50 0.00
C SER A 179 14.00 -5.05 -1.19
N TYR A 180 14.38 -6.24 -1.70
CA TYR A 180 13.71 -6.83 -2.84
C TYR A 180 12.27 -7.26 -2.52
N CYS A 181 12.00 -7.75 -1.31
CA CYS A 181 10.66 -8.10 -0.89
C CYS A 181 9.77 -6.85 -0.78
N ALA A 182 10.30 -5.78 -0.21
CA ALA A 182 9.62 -4.48 -0.15
C ALA A 182 9.33 -3.92 -1.56
N ASN A 183 10.31 -3.93 -2.46
CA ASN A 183 10.11 -3.45 -3.85
C ASN A 183 9.08 -4.28 -4.61
N MET A 184 9.07 -5.60 -4.41
CA MET A 184 8.08 -6.45 -5.06
C MET A 184 6.68 -6.29 -4.46
N SER A 185 6.57 -6.03 -3.16
CA SER A 185 5.28 -5.74 -2.52
C SER A 185 4.57 -4.55 -3.20
N GLY A 186 5.28 -3.44 -3.41
CA GLY A 186 4.73 -2.28 -4.13
C GLY A 186 4.33 -2.59 -5.57
N SER A 187 5.10 -3.45 -6.24
CA SER A 187 4.78 -3.89 -7.61
C SER A 187 3.53 -4.78 -7.66
N PHE A 188 3.34 -5.68 -6.70
CA PHE A 188 2.11 -6.48 -6.60
C PHE A 188 0.89 -5.64 -6.22
N ILE A 189 1.04 -4.70 -5.30
CA ILE A 189 -0.03 -3.77 -4.92
C ILE A 189 -0.45 -2.93 -6.13
N ALA A 190 0.50 -2.30 -6.83
CA ALA A 190 0.23 -1.50 -8.02
C ALA A 190 -0.46 -2.33 -9.11
N ASN A 191 -0.03 -3.58 -9.35
CA ASN A 191 -0.68 -4.46 -10.31
C ASN A 191 -2.11 -4.84 -9.91
N SER A 192 -2.36 -5.13 -8.63
CA SER A 192 -3.71 -5.43 -8.15
C SER A 192 -4.61 -4.20 -8.25
N ILE A 193 -4.13 -3.02 -7.89
CA ILE A 193 -4.85 -1.75 -8.08
C ILE A 193 -5.16 -1.53 -9.55
N ARG A 194 -4.16 -1.65 -10.43
CA ARG A 194 -4.33 -1.56 -11.89
C ARG A 194 -5.45 -2.47 -12.37
N LYS A 195 -5.52 -3.72 -11.90
CA LYS A 195 -6.58 -4.66 -12.28
C LYS A 195 -7.94 -4.23 -11.76
N VAL A 196 -8.01 -3.76 -10.51
CA VAL A 196 -9.25 -3.21 -9.93
C VAL A 196 -9.76 -2.01 -10.73
N VAL A 197 -8.93 -1.00 -11.00
CA VAL A 197 -9.35 0.23 -11.70
C VAL A 197 -9.70 -0.04 -13.17
N THR A 198 -9.04 -1.01 -13.81
CA THR A 198 -9.31 -1.37 -15.21
C THR A 198 -10.45 -2.38 -15.38
N GLY A 199 -10.95 -2.98 -14.30
CA GLY A 199 -12.00 -4.00 -14.33
C GLY A 199 -11.52 -5.37 -14.79
N GLN A 200 -10.24 -5.68 -14.61
CA GLN A 200 -9.65 -6.97 -14.98
C GLN A 200 -9.71 -7.99 -13.83
N PRO A 201 -9.73 -9.30 -14.13
CA PRO A 201 -9.65 -10.34 -13.11
C PRO A 201 -8.39 -10.20 -12.24
N PHE A 202 -8.58 -10.27 -10.93
CA PHE A 202 -7.51 -10.20 -9.94
C PHE A 202 -7.61 -11.34 -8.92
N ASN A 203 -6.51 -11.56 -8.22
CA ASN A 203 -6.45 -12.50 -7.12
C ASN A 203 -6.85 -11.81 -5.82
N LYS A 204 -7.80 -12.40 -5.07
CA LYS A 204 -8.22 -11.86 -3.77
C LYS A 204 -7.16 -12.05 -2.69
N GLU A 205 -6.30 -13.04 -2.88
CA GLU A 205 -5.21 -13.39 -1.98
C GLU A 205 -4.00 -13.76 -2.83
N ILE A 206 -2.83 -13.24 -2.48
CA ILE A 206 -1.54 -13.57 -3.09
C ILE A 206 -0.58 -13.89 -1.95
N SER A 207 0.23 -14.92 -2.14
CA SER A 207 1.30 -15.29 -1.22
C SER A 207 2.52 -15.62 -2.06
N PHE A 208 3.65 -14.95 -1.84
CA PHE A 208 4.87 -15.14 -2.62
C PHE A 208 6.07 -15.34 -1.70
N ASN A 209 6.79 -16.44 -1.89
CA ASN A 209 7.96 -16.79 -1.12
C ASN A 209 9.21 -16.66 -2.01
N PHE A 210 10.12 -15.75 -1.67
CA PHE A 210 11.34 -15.51 -2.47
C PHE A 210 12.30 -16.70 -2.51
N PRO A 211 12.60 -17.41 -1.40
CA PRO A 211 13.51 -18.55 -1.43
C PRO A 211 13.09 -19.65 -2.40
N THR A 212 11.79 -19.91 -2.49
CA THR A 212 11.23 -20.95 -3.36
C THR A 212 10.76 -20.43 -4.73
N LEU A 213 10.63 -19.11 -4.88
CA LEU A 213 10.01 -18.44 -6.03
C LEU A 213 8.58 -18.93 -6.35
N LEU A 214 7.85 -19.41 -5.33
CA LEU A 214 6.50 -19.93 -5.49
C LEU A 214 5.44 -18.87 -5.18
N LEU A 215 4.47 -18.77 -6.08
CA LEU A 215 3.22 -18.04 -5.88
C LEU A 215 2.14 -19.01 -5.37
N GLY A 216 1.72 -18.84 -4.12
CA GLY A 216 0.74 -19.67 -3.43
C GLY A 216 -0.69 -19.55 -3.96
N LYS A 217 -1.56 -20.47 -3.52
CA LYS A 217 -2.93 -20.65 -4.02
C LYS A 217 -3.77 -19.37 -3.92
N THR A 218 -4.28 -18.91 -5.06
CA THR A 218 -5.14 -17.72 -5.19
C THR A 218 -6.61 -18.13 -5.36
N LYS A 219 -7.53 -17.44 -4.69
CA LYS A 219 -8.95 -17.40 -5.10
C LYS A 219 -9.14 -16.23 -6.06
N LEU A 220 -9.47 -16.51 -7.33
CA LEU A 220 -9.79 -15.47 -8.30
C LEU A 220 -11.10 -14.76 -7.93
N SER A 221 -11.16 -13.44 -8.13
CA SER A 221 -12.44 -12.74 -8.20
C SER A 221 -13.12 -13.08 -9.52
N SER A 222 -14.32 -13.66 -9.45
CA SER A 222 -15.28 -13.69 -10.56
C SER A 222 -15.74 -12.28 -10.90
#